data_AF-A0A7V6XMZ7-F1
#
_entry.id   AF-A0A7V6XMZ7-F1
#
_cell.length_a   1.000
_cell.length_b   1.000
_cell.length_c   1.000
_cell.angle_alpha   90.00
_cell.angle_beta   90.00
_cell.angle_gamma   90.00
#
_symmetry.space_group_name_H-M   'P 1'
#
loop_
_entity.id
_entity.type
_entity.pdbx_description
1 polymer ?
#
loop_
_entity_poly.entity_id
_entity_poly.type
_entity_poly.pdbx_seq_one_letter_code
_entity_poly.pdbx_strand_id
1 'polypeptide(L)'
;IATPRKATPRTFVPVGSVGIGGNQTGIYSMDTPGGWQIIGRTPLQLFSPNKKNPTLLRAGDQIRFRSISESEYDRIKEERRVGDLYEN
;
A
#
# COMPACT_ATOMS: atom_id res chain seq x y z
N ILE A 1 2.40 17.17 -10.25
CA ILE A 1 1.80 15.87 -10.64
C ILE A 1 0.38 15.66 -10.12
N ALA A 2 -0.34 16.72 -9.75
CA ALA A 2 -1.72 16.59 -9.30
C ALA A 2 -2.59 16.08 -10.45
N THR A 3 -3.39 15.03 -10.19
CA THR A 3 -4.20 14.38 -11.22
C THR A 3 -5.57 14.02 -10.64
N PRO A 4 -6.68 14.34 -11.32
CA PRO A 4 -8.01 14.01 -10.82
C PRO A 4 -8.19 12.50 -10.66
N ARG A 5 -9.10 12.13 -9.75
CA ARG A 5 -9.60 10.76 -9.64
C ARG A 5 -10.24 10.35 -10.97
N LYS A 6 -10.25 9.06 -11.26
CA LYS A 6 -11.04 8.50 -12.36
C LYS A 6 -12.51 8.85 -12.18
N ALA A 7 -13.16 9.22 -13.29
CA ALA A 7 -14.60 9.46 -13.33
C ALA A 7 -15.39 8.20 -12.93
N THR A 8 -14.97 7.03 -13.42
CA THR A 8 -15.47 5.72 -12.99
C THR A 8 -14.39 5.02 -12.17
N PRO A 9 -14.62 4.74 -10.87
CA PRO A 9 -13.68 3.99 -10.03
C PRO A 9 -13.40 2.58 -10.58
N ARG A 10 -12.20 2.05 -10.30
CA ARG A 10 -11.97 0.61 -10.46
C ARG A 10 -12.80 -0.12 -9.42
N THR A 11 -13.42 -1.23 -9.83
CA THR A 11 -14.14 -2.13 -8.91
C THR A 11 -13.18 -2.89 -7.98
N PHE A 12 -11.90 -2.97 -8.35
CA PHE A 12 -10.87 -3.64 -7.58
C PHE A 12 -9.53 -2.91 -7.70
N VAL A 13 -8.94 -2.58 -6.56
CA VAL A 13 -7.57 -2.08 -6.41
C VAL A 13 -6.84 -3.01 -5.44
N PRO A 14 -5.72 -3.63 -5.85
CA PRO A 14 -4.99 -4.54 -4.99
C PRO A 14 -4.40 -3.85 -3.76
N VAL A 15 -4.35 -4.55 -2.63
CA VAL A 15 -3.66 -4.14 -1.39
C VAL A 15 -2.20 -3.73 -1.67
N GLY A 16 -1.73 -2.68 -1.03
CA GLY A 16 -0.40 -2.09 -1.22
C GLY A 16 -0.30 -1.15 -2.42
N SER A 17 -1.36 -0.98 -3.23
CA SER A 17 -1.33 -0.03 -4.36
C SER A 17 -1.10 1.40 -3.86
N VAL A 18 -0.22 2.13 -4.54
CA VAL A 18 0.05 3.55 -4.29
C VAL A 18 -0.68 4.36 -5.35
N GLY A 19 -1.44 5.38 -4.95
CA GLY A 19 -2.18 6.20 -5.89
C GLY A 19 -2.13 7.69 -5.61
N ILE A 20 -2.54 8.47 -6.62
CA ILE A 20 -2.73 9.92 -6.53
C ILE A 20 -4.21 10.25 -6.79
N GLY A 21 -4.77 11.14 -5.96
CA GLY A 21 -6.10 11.71 -6.13
C GLY A 21 -6.09 13.21 -5.84
N GLY A 22 -6.06 14.03 -6.88
CA GLY A 22 -5.83 15.48 -6.76
C GLY A 22 -4.44 15.76 -6.22
N ASN A 23 -4.35 16.49 -5.11
CA ASN A 23 -3.10 16.81 -4.42
C ASN A 23 -2.69 15.78 -3.36
N GLN A 24 -3.45 14.69 -3.23
CA GLN A 24 -3.21 13.65 -2.22
C GLN A 24 -2.55 12.42 -2.82
N THR A 25 -1.70 11.78 -2.02
CA THR A 25 -1.13 10.46 -2.28
C THR A 25 -1.34 9.58 -1.04
N GLY A 26 -1.15 8.27 -1.19
CA GLY A 26 -1.55 7.30 -0.19
C GLY A 26 -1.54 5.88 -0.73
N ILE A 27 -1.76 4.94 0.19
CA ILE A 27 -1.62 3.51 -0.05
C ILE A 27 -2.92 2.81 0.32
N TYR A 28 -3.41 1.97 -0.58
CA TYR A 28 -4.56 1.10 -0.32
C TYR A 28 -4.14 -0.01 0.64
N SER A 29 -4.59 0.01 1.90
CA SER A 29 -4.19 -0.96 2.93
C SER A 29 -4.90 -2.31 2.85
N MET A 30 -5.91 -2.43 1.99
CA MET A 30 -6.71 -3.64 1.73
C MET A 30 -7.18 -3.65 0.27
N ASP A 31 -7.63 -4.80 -0.21
CA ASP A 31 -8.30 -4.91 -1.51
C ASP A 31 -9.65 -4.19 -1.48
N THR A 32 -9.85 -3.21 -2.37
CA THR A 32 -11.05 -2.37 -2.34
C THR A 32 -11.28 -1.63 -3.67
N PRO A 33 -12.52 -1.22 -4.02
CA PRO A 33 -12.74 -0.30 -5.14
C PRO A 33 -12.00 1.04 -4.95
N GLY A 34 -11.59 1.69 -6.04
CA GLY A 34 -10.80 2.92 -5.93
C GLY A 34 -10.74 3.77 -7.20
N GLY A 35 -10.90 5.08 -7.01
CA GLY A 35 -10.84 6.08 -8.08
C GLY A 35 -9.46 6.73 -8.28
N TRP A 36 -8.44 6.41 -7.48
CA TRP A 36 -7.15 7.07 -7.61
C TRP A 36 -6.38 6.57 -8.84
N GLN A 37 -5.48 7.41 -9.34
CA GLN A 37 -4.53 7.03 -10.37
C GLN A 37 -3.43 6.20 -9.71
N ILE A 38 -3.34 4.91 -10.05
CA ILE A 38 -2.35 4.01 -9.46
C ILE A 38 -1.01 4.25 -10.14
N ILE A 39 0.04 4.44 -9.34
CA ILE A 39 1.38 4.82 -9.78
C ILE A 39 2.47 3.83 -9.32
N GLY A 40 2.12 2.83 -8.51
CA GLY A 40 3.06 1.84 -8.00
C GLY A 40 2.44 0.97 -6.92
N ARG A 41 3.26 0.17 -6.25
CA ARG A 41 2.85 -0.72 -5.15
C ARG A 41 3.96 -0.85 -4.12
N THR A 42 3.60 -1.05 -2.86
CA THR A 42 4.54 -1.41 -1.78
C THR A 42 4.35 -2.88 -1.39
N PRO A 43 5.44 -3.62 -1.08
CA PRO A 43 5.35 -4.98 -0.54
C PRO A 43 5.01 -4.98 0.96
N LEU A 44 4.97 -3.81 1.61
CA LEU A 44 4.70 -3.69 3.04
C LEU A 44 3.22 -3.88 3.35
N GLN A 45 2.91 -4.75 4.32
CA GLN A 45 1.59 -4.84 4.91
C GLN A 45 1.35 -3.65 5.86
N LEU A 46 0.38 -2.79 5.52
CA LEU A 46 0.06 -1.59 6.30
C LEU A 46 -0.98 -1.83 7.39
N PHE A 47 -1.82 -2.84 7.19
CA PHE A 47 -2.89 -3.22 8.11
C PHE A 47 -2.94 -4.74 8.26
N SER A 48 -2.94 -5.21 9.50
CA SER A 48 -3.10 -6.63 9.86
C SER A 48 -3.96 -6.74 11.12
N PRO A 49 -5.25 -7.11 11.00
CA PRO A 49 -6.20 -7.02 12.12
C PRO A 49 -5.88 -7.96 13.28
N ASN A 50 -5.12 -9.04 13.03
CA ASN A 50 -4.79 -10.05 14.02
C ASN A 50 -3.52 -9.72 14.82
N LYS A 51 -2.76 -8.68 14.44
CA LYS A 51 -1.56 -8.27 15.16
C LYS A 51 -1.88 -7.36 16.34
N LYS A 52 -1.08 -7.45 17.41
CA LYS A 52 -1.16 -6.56 18.59
C LYS A 52 -1.16 -5.07 18.22
N ASN A 53 -0.41 -4.70 17.19
CA ASN A 53 -0.44 -3.38 16.57
C ASN A 53 -0.97 -3.54 15.13
N PRO A 54 -2.25 -3.27 14.88
CA PRO A 54 -2.86 -3.63 13.61
C PRO A 54 -2.49 -2.70 12.46
N THR A 55 -1.96 -1.50 12.73
CA THR A 55 -1.52 -0.55 11.70
C THR A 55 -0.02 -0.32 11.77
N LEU A 56 0.62 -0.28 10.59
CA LEU A 56 2.04 0.07 10.46
C LEU A 56 2.28 1.57 10.70
N LEU A 57 1.33 2.41 10.30
CA LEU A 57 1.43 3.87 10.33
C LEU A 57 0.48 4.45 11.37
N ARG A 58 0.86 5.61 11.92
CA ARG A 58 0.08 6.42 12.86
C ARG A 58 -0.15 7.83 12.31
N ALA A 59 -1.18 8.50 12.83
CA ALA A 59 -1.39 9.90 12.51
C ALA A 59 -0.19 10.74 12.97
N GLY A 60 0.32 11.60 12.09
CA GLY A 60 1.52 12.40 12.32
C GLY A 60 2.81 11.82 11.72
N ASP A 61 2.81 10.55 11.29
CA ASP A 61 3.97 9.96 10.63
C ASP A 61 4.27 10.63 9.29
N GLN A 62 5.56 10.75 8.97
CA GLN A 62 6.03 11.20 7.67
C GLN A 62 6.44 9.99 6.82
N ILE A 63 6.01 9.97 5.56
CA ILE A 63 6.25 8.86 4.64
C ILE A 63 7.13 9.36 3.49
N ARG A 64 8.17 8.58 3.16
CA ARG A 64 8.97 8.76 1.95
C ARG A 64 8.93 7.50 1.12
N PHE A 65 8.54 7.63 -0.15
CA PHE A 65 8.59 6.53 -1.11
C PHE A 65 10.01 6.39 -1.68
N ARG A 66 10.50 5.16 -1.76
CA ARG A 66 11.72 4.79 -2.48
C ARG A 66 11.35 3.83 -3.60
N SER A 67 11.78 4.12 -4.82
CA SER A 67 11.64 3.19 -5.94
C SER A 67 12.53 1.97 -5.72
N ILE A 68 11.98 0.78 -5.95
CA ILE A 68 12.67 -0.51 -5.86
C ILE A 68 12.48 -1.29 -7.16
N SER A 69 13.35 -2.26 -7.43
CA SER A 69 13.13 -3.20 -8.52
C SER A 69 12.00 -4.18 -8.18
N GLU A 70 11.47 -4.85 -9.21
CA GLU A 70 10.51 -5.94 -9.03
C GLU A 70 11.11 -7.10 -8.21
N SER A 71 12.38 -7.46 -8.46
CA SER A 71 13.08 -8.48 -7.68
C SER A 71 13.22 -8.12 -6.19
N GLU A 72 13.46 -6.84 -5.87
CA GLU A 72 13.50 -6.36 -4.50
C GLU A 72 12.09 -6.36 -3.87
N TYR A 73 11.06 -6.01 -4.65
CA TYR A 73 9.66 -6.08 -4.22
C TYR A 73 9.29 -7.52 -3.81
N ASP A 74 9.58 -8.51 -4.66
CA ASP A 74 9.24 -9.90 -4.41
C ASP A 74 10.00 -10.48 -3.22
N ARG A 75 11.29 -10.14 -3.09
CA ARG A 75 12.10 -10.52 -1.92
C ARG A 75 11.49 -9.99 -0.62
N ILE A 76 11.18 -8.69 -0.54
CA ILE A 76 10.62 -8.09 0.68
C ILE A 76 9.24 -8.70 0.99
N LYS A 77 8.43 -8.93 -0.05
CA LYS A 77 7.10 -9.54 0.12
C LYS A 77 7.22 -10.95 0.72
N GLU A 78 8.17 -11.75 0.24
CA GLU A 78 8.39 -13.10 0.77
C GLU A 78 8.97 -13.08 2.19
N GLU A 79 9.97 -12.24 2.45
CA GLU A 79 10.54 -12.05 3.79
C GLU A 79 9.47 -11.68 4.81
N ARG A 80 8.54 -10.79 4.44
CA ARG A 80 7.43 -10.37 5.31
C ARG A 80 6.42 -11.49 5.52
N ARG A 81 6.07 -12.24 4.47
CA ARG A 81 5.20 -13.42 4.59
C ARG A 81 5.79 -14.44 5.56
N VAL A 82 7.10 -14.66 5.49
CA VAL A 82 7.82 -15.58 6.37
C VAL A 82 7.88 -15.05 7.80
N GLY A 83 8.26 -13.78 8.00
CA GLY A 83 8.27 -13.16 9.32
C GLY A 83 6.90 -13.21 10.01
N ASP A 84 5.84 -12.93 9.27
CA ASP A 84 4.47 -12.99 9.77
C ASP A 84 4.05 -14.41 10.18
N LEU A 85 4.63 -15.48 9.60
CA LEU A 85 4.33 -16.85 10.02
C LEU A 85 4.95 -17.24 11.36
N TYR A 86 6.05 -16.57 11.75
CA TYR A 86 6.79 -16.89 12.99
C TYR A 86 6.49 -15.92 14.15
N GLU A 87 5.83 -14.79 13.88
CA GLU A 87 5.49 -13.76 14.88
C GLU A 87 4.05 -13.87 15.44
N ASN A 88 3.26 -14.87 15.02
CA ASN A 88 1.88 -15.11 15.50
C ASN A 88 1.80 -16.12 16.65
#